data_AF-A0A8J1ZVZ4-F1
#
_entry.id   AF-A0A8J1ZVZ4-F1
#
_cell.length_a   1.000
_cell.length_b   1.000
_cell.length_c   1.000
_cell.angle_alpha   90.00
_cell.angle_beta   90.00
_cell.angle_gamma   90.00
#
_symmetry.space_group_name_H-M   'P 1'
#
loop_
_entity.id
_entity.type
_entity.pdbx_description
1 polymer ?
#
loop_
_entity_poly.entity_id
_entity_poly.type
_entity_poly.pdbx_seq_one_letter_code
_entity_poly.pdbx_strand_id
1 'polypeptide(L)'
;MGCGSSGLMGASAPYLKKYFETLEKEAGELGADPMALMVEMLEDPEAFQEKMLKRQEELNKKLEVLIHQSFDNHDKDKSGKLSAGESAVFFSNYAKCLSASNKGMMNMLMKTAMEAMGQALKQAGLPSEMLAAMRNEQQAEMKQMMKQINDIIDEMLKGYQENKAERDAKAFELLDTKKDGQLERDEVVAALMPNTEQNQAFMYALGFDPRKIERIAQKVQGGRF
;
A
#
# COMPACT_ATOMS: atom_id res chain seq x y z
N MET A 1 -24.39 -28.62 -12.00
CA MET A 1 -23.68 -27.94 -13.10
C MET A 1 -22.34 -27.50 -12.55
N GLY A 2 -21.26 -28.17 -12.95
CA GLY A 2 -19.92 -27.97 -12.42
C GLY A 2 -19.16 -26.92 -13.23
N CYS A 3 -18.64 -25.89 -12.55
CA CYS A 3 -17.59 -25.05 -13.10
C CYS A 3 -16.25 -25.61 -12.60
N GLY A 4 -15.53 -26.27 -13.50
CA GLY A 4 -14.18 -26.77 -13.24
C GLY A 4 -13.23 -25.61 -13.01
N SER A 5 -12.71 -25.51 -11.78
CA SER A 5 -11.63 -24.60 -11.39
C SER A 5 -10.26 -25.14 -11.83
N SER A 6 -10.16 -25.56 -13.09
CA SER A 6 -8.91 -26.04 -13.68
C SER A 6 -7.91 -24.90 -13.78
N GLY A 7 -7.03 -24.82 -12.78
CA GLY A 7 -5.64 -24.40 -12.96
C GLY A 7 -5.41 -22.98 -13.44
N LEU A 8 -5.88 -21.98 -12.69
CA LEU A 8 -5.19 -20.68 -12.69
C LEU A 8 -3.84 -20.89 -11.98
N MET A 9 -2.85 -21.46 -12.69
CA MET A 9 -1.45 -21.26 -12.32
C MET A 9 -1.26 -19.74 -12.26
N GLY A 10 -1.15 -19.20 -11.05
CA GLY A 10 -1.27 -17.77 -10.79
C GLY A 10 -0.36 -16.98 -11.73
N ALA A 11 -0.96 -16.30 -12.71
CA ALA A 11 -0.22 -15.50 -13.67
C ALA A 11 0.67 -14.53 -12.88
N SER A 12 1.98 -14.57 -13.14
CA SER A 12 2.90 -13.69 -12.45
C SER A 12 2.51 -12.23 -12.73
N ALA A 13 2.60 -11.39 -11.70
CA ALA A 13 2.31 -9.96 -11.78
C ALA A 13 3.57 -9.13 -11.47
N PRO A 14 4.65 -9.28 -12.27
CA PRO A 14 5.93 -8.65 -11.97
C PRO A 14 5.83 -7.12 -11.94
N TYR A 15 4.98 -6.52 -12.78
CA TYR A 15 4.83 -5.07 -12.85
C TYR A 15 3.98 -4.49 -11.72
N LEU A 16 2.98 -5.22 -11.21
CA LEU A 16 2.32 -4.85 -9.95
C LEU A 16 3.30 -4.91 -8.78
N LYS A 17 4.14 -5.95 -8.73
CA LYS A 17 5.18 -6.04 -7.71
C LYS A 17 6.13 -4.83 -7.76
N LYS A 18 6.63 -4.49 -8.96
CA LYS A 18 7.47 -3.29 -9.16
C LYS A 18 6.75 -1.98 -8.80
N TYR A 19 5.46 -1.87 -9.11
CA TYR A 19 4.63 -0.72 -8.74
C TYR A 19 4.64 -0.50 -7.23
N PHE A 20 4.37 -1.56 -6.45
CA PHE A 20 4.39 -1.49 -5.00
C PHE A 20 5.81 -1.32 -4.41
N GLU A 21 6.82 -1.98 -4.97
CA GLU A 21 8.22 -1.76 -4.59
C GLU A 21 8.65 -0.29 -4.81
N THR A 22 8.12 0.35 -5.85
CA THR A 22 8.38 1.77 -6.14
C THR A 22 7.73 2.67 -5.09
N LEU A 23 6.47 2.39 -4.72
CA LEU A 23 5.78 3.11 -3.63
C LEU A 23 6.51 2.96 -2.30
N GLU A 24 6.92 1.74 -1.95
CA GLU A 24 7.66 1.44 -0.71
C GLU A 24 8.99 2.18 -0.65
N LYS A 25 9.73 2.20 -1.77
CA LYS A 25 10.99 2.93 -1.88
C LYS A 25 10.77 4.43 -1.67
N GLU A 26 9.78 5.01 -2.33
CA GLU A 26 9.47 6.42 -2.23
C GLU A 26 9.07 6.83 -0.80
N ALA A 27 8.23 6.02 -0.16
CA ALA A 27 7.84 6.22 1.24
C ALA A 27 9.04 6.07 2.20
N GLY A 28 9.94 5.11 1.94
CA GLY A 28 11.16 4.92 2.73
C GLY A 28 12.13 6.10 2.62
N GLU A 29 12.30 6.67 1.43
CA GLU A 29 13.14 7.85 1.20
C GLU A 29 12.56 9.10 1.88
N LEU A 30 11.24 9.26 1.92
CA LEU A 30 10.57 10.31 2.71
C LEU A 30 10.74 10.10 4.22
N GLY A 31 10.64 8.85 4.66
CA GLY A 31 10.74 8.49 6.07
C GLY A 31 12.16 8.44 6.63
N ALA A 32 13.20 8.52 5.79
CA ALA A 32 14.58 8.29 6.21
C ALA A 32 15.11 9.32 7.24
N ASP A 33 14.68 10.58 7.14
CA ASP A 33 15.00 11.62 8.11
C ASP A 33 13.77 12.51 8.37
N PRO A 34 12.87 12.07 9.27
CA PRO A 34 11.63 12.80 9.55
C PRO A 34 11.89 14.15 10.24
N MET A 35 13.03 14.31 10.93
CA MET A 35 13.40 15.58 11.58
C MET A 35 13.89 16.59 10.56
N ALA A 36 14.75 16.20 9.62
CA ALA A 36 15.14 17.08 8.52
C ALA A 36 13.92 17.49 7.69
N LEU A 37 13.01 16.56 7.41
CA LEU A 37 11.76 16.86 6.70
C LEU A 37 10.92 17.90 7.45
N MET A 38 10.81 17.77 8.78
CA MET A 38 10.08 18.73 9.62
C MET A 38 10.76 20.11 9.67
N VAL A 39 12.09 20.15 9.73
CA VAL A 39 12.87 21.40 9.69
C VAL A 39 12.68 22.10 8.35
N GLU A 40 12.83 21.39 7.23
CA GLU A 40 12.59 21.94 5.89
C GLU A 40 11.17 22.52 5.76
N MET A 41 10.15 21.80 6.28
CA MET A 41 8.77 22.27 6.27
C MET A 41 8.55 23.56 7.11
N LEU A 42 9.27 23.73 8.22
CA LEU A 42 9.15 24.90 9.09
C LEU A 42 9.98 26.10 8.60
N GLU A 43 11.14 25.84 7.98
CA GLU A 43 12.03 26.89 7.46
C GLU A 43 11.46 27.56 6.22
N ASP A 44 10.92 26.78 5.27
CA ASP A 44 10.32 27.30 4.03
C ASP A 44 9.14 26.41 3.59
N PRO A 45 7.91 26.68 4.11
CA PRO A 45 6.74 25.88 3.80
C PRO A 45 6.37 25.84 2.31
N GLU A 46 6.61 26.94 1.58
CA GLU A 46 6.27 27.04 0.16
C GLU A 46 7.24 26.22 -0.69
N ALA A 47 8.55 26.36 -0.46
CA ALA A 47 9.56 25.56 -1.15
C ALA A 47 9.42 24.07 -0.82
N PHE A 48 9.09 23.74 0.43
CA PHE A 48 8.80 22.38 0.85
C PHE A 48 7.60 21.80 0.08
N GLN A 49 6.50 22.57 -0.01
CA GLN A 49 5.32 22.14 -0.76
C GLN A 49 5.63 21.93 -2.24
N GLU A 50 6.36 22.83 -2.89
CA GLU A 50 6.79 22.68 -4.29
C GLU A 50 7.65 21.43 -4.48
N LYS A 51 8.62 21.20 -3.59
CA LYS A 51 9.47 20.01 -3.58
C LYS A 51 8.62 18.73 -3.48
N MET A 52 7.63 18.70 -2.59
CA MET A 52 6.74 17.56 -2.41
C MET A 52 5.83 17.33 -3.62
N LEU A 53 5.32 18.39 -4.25
CA LEU A 53 4.53 18.30 -5.49
C LEU A 53 5.37 17.74 -6.64
N LYS A 54 6.57 18.28 -6.87
CA LYS A 54 7.48 17.80 -7.91
C LYS A 54 7.84 16.33 -7.70
N ARG A 55 8.12 15.93 -6.46
CA ARG A 55 8.39 14.55 -6.07
C ARG A 55 7.19 13.64 -6.38
N GLN A 56 5.97 14.09 -6.05
CA GLN A 56 4.74 13.37 -6.34
C GLN A 56 4.51 13.22 -7.86
N GLU A 57 4.78 14.26 -8.66
CA GLU A 57 4.67 14.19 -10.12
C GLU A 57 5.68 13.21 -10.73
N GLU A 58 6.93 13.22 -10.26
CA GLU A 58 7.96 12.28 -10.70
C GLU A 58 7.63 10.84 -10.31
N LEU A 59 7.06 10.63 -9.12
CA LEU A 59 6.53 9.33 -8.71
C LEU A 59 5.38 8.90 -9.63
N ASN A 60 4.38 9.75 -9.85
CA ASN A 60 3.22 9.44 -10.68
C ASN A 60 3.64 9.01 -12.08
N LYS A 61 4.61 9.71 -12.71
CA LYS A 61 5.17 9.33 -14.02
C LYS A 61 5.79 7.93 -14.00
N LYS A 62 6.54 7.58 -12.96
CA LYS A 62 7.13 6.22 -12.82
C LYS A 62 6.03 5.17 -12.65
N LEU A 63 5.04 5.45 -11.82
CA LEU A 63 3.93 4.54 -11.53
C LEU A 63 3.05 4.31 -12.76
N GLU A 64 2.73 5.36 -13.52
CA GLU A 64 1.95 5.28 -14.75
C GLU A 64 2.57 4.30 -15.76
N VAL A 65 3.89 4.38 -15.96
CA VAL A 65 4.63 3.40 -16.80
C VAL A 65 4.45 1.98 -16.29
N LEU A 66 4.56 1.76 -14.97
CA LEU A 66 4.40 0.43 -14.37
C LEU A 66 2.96 -0.08 -14.44
N ILE A 67 1.97 0.81 -14.35
CA ILE A 67 0.55 0.44 -14.48
C ILE A 67 0.23 0.06 -15.92
N HIS A 68 0.73 0.80 -16.91
CA HIS A 68 0.61 0.40 -18.31
C HIS A 68 1.23 -0.96 -18.57
N GLN A 69 2.45 -1.22 -18.08
CA GLN A 69 3.08 -2.54 -18.19
C GLN A 69 2.30 -3.64 -17.48
N SER A 70 1.68 -3.31 -16.34
CA SER A 70 0.81 -4.23 -15.62
C SER A 70 -0.45 -4.54 -16.41
N PHE A 71 -1.09 -3.53 -17.00
CA PHE A 71 -2.24 -3.69 -17.89
C PHE A 71 -1.88 -4.60 -19.06
N ASP A 72 -0.80 -4.30 -19.78
CA ASP A 72 -0.32 -5.08 -20.93
C ASP A 72 0.00 -6.54 -20.57
N ASN A 73 0.43 -6.79 -19.32
CA ASN A 73 0.68 -8.14 -18.83
C ASN A 73 -0.62 -8.92 -18.59
N HIS A 74 -1.74 -8.24 -18.29
CA HIS A 74 -3.03 -8.87 -18.01
C HIS A 74 -3.97 -8.90 -19.21
N ASP A 75 -3.80 -7.99 -20.18
CA ASP A 75 -4.43 -8.02 -21.51
C ASP A 75 -3.80 -9.16 -22.33
N LYS A 76 -4.41 -10.35 -22.26
CA LYS A 76 -3.93 -11.58 -22.87
C LYS A 76 -4.29 -11.65 -24.34
N ASP A 77 -5.45 -11.13 -24.71
CA ASP A 77 -5.92 -11.11 -26.09
C ASP A 77 -5.39 -9.93 -26.91
N LYS A 78 -4.70 -8.97 -26.28
CA LYS A 78 -4.13 -7.76 -26.90
C LYS A 78 -5.21 -6.87 -27.52
N SER A 79 -6.40 -6.87 -26.93
CA SER A 79 -7.50 -6.01 -27.35
C SER A 79 -7.30 -4.55 -26.98
N GLY A 80 -6.35 -4.24 -26.09
CA GLY A 80 -6.21 -2.92 -25.48
C GLY A 80 -7.23 -2.66 -24.37
N LYS A 81 -7.96 -3.70 -23.95
CA LYS A 81 -8.98 -3.69 -22.90
C LYS A 81 -8.82 -4.93 -22.02
N LEU A 82 -9.28 -4.89 -20.77
CA LEU A 82 -9.39 -6.08 -19.93
C LEU A 82 -10.83 -6.55 -19.92
N SER A 83 -11.06 -7.78 -20.36
CA SER A 83 -12.34 -8.46 -20.14
C SER A 83 -12.62 -8.65 -18.64
N ALA A 84 -13.85 -9.01 -18.28
CA ALA A 84 -14.21 -9.35 -16.89
C ALA A 84 -13.30 -10.48 -16.32
N GLY A 85 -12.93 -11.47 -17.14
CA GLY A 85 -12.05 -12.55 -16.74
C GLY A 85 -10.62 -12.10 -16.46
N GLU A 86 -10.04 -11.28 -17.35
CA GLU A 86 -8.69 -10.73 -17.17
C GLU A 86 -8.64 -9.75 -15.99
N SER A 87 -9.68 -8.93 -15.82
CA SER A 87 -9.83 -8.01 -14.69
C SER A 87 -9.88 -8.76 -13.35
N ALA A 88 -10.62 -9.88 -13.27
CA ALA A 88 -10.65 -10.72 -12.07
C ALA A 88 -9.28 -11.34 -11.72
N VAL A 89 -8.43 -11.59 -12.72
CA VAL A 89 -7.04 -12.03 -12.49
C VAL A 89 -6.18 -10.85 -12.02
N PHE A 90 -6.31 -9.69 -12.68
CA PHE A 90 -5.63 -8.46 -12.30
C PHE A 90 -5.93 -8.06 -10.85
N PHE A 91 -7.20 -8.04 -10.44
CA PHE A 91 -7.62 -7.69 -9.07
C PHE A 91 -7.07 -8.66 -8.02
N SER A 92 -7.06 -9.96 -8.32
CA SER A 92 -6.48 -10.98 -7.42
C SER A 92 -4.99 -10.76 -7.21
N ASN A 93 -4.27 -10.45 -8.29
CA ASN A 93 -2.85 -10.13 -8.23
C ASN A 93 -2.59 -8.81 -7.49
N TYR A 94 -3.41 -7.78 -7.74
CA TYR A 94 -3.34 -6.50 -7.05
C TYR A 94 -3.56 -6.68 -5.54
N ALA A 95 -4.62 -7.37 -5.12
CA ALA A 95 -4.92 -7.61 -3.70
C ALA A 95 -3.78 -8.32 -2.97
N LYS A 96 -3.14 -9.32 -3.62
CA LYS A 96 -1.97 -10.02 -3.06
C LYS A 96 -0.77 -9.08 -2.92
N CYS A 97 -0.44 -8.33 -3.97
CA CYS A 97 0.68 -7.39 -3.95
C CYS A 97 0.46 -6.26 -2.94
N LEU A 98 -0.74 -5.68 -2.89
CA LEU A 98 -1.13 -4.67 -1.90
C LEU A 98 -0.95 -5.17 -0.47
N SER A 99 -1.39 -6.39 -0.18
CA SER A 99 -1.25 -6.99 1.15
C SER A 99 0.22 -7.19 1.53
N ALA A 100 1.03 -7.74 0.63
CA ALA A 100 2.46 -7.91 0.86
C ALA A 100 3.16 -6.56 1.06
N SER A 101 2.79 -5.57 0.25
CA SER A 101 3.37 -4.23 0.28
C SER A 101 3.03 -3.49 1.57
N ASN A 102 1.77 -3.52 2.01
CA ASN A 102 1.36 -2.92 3.27
C ASN A 102 2.15 -3.52 4.46
N LYS A 103 2.41 -4.83 4.47
CA LYS A 103 3.26 -5.44 5.50
C LYS A 103 4.71 -4.96 5.40
N GLY A 104 5.27 -4.90 4.20
CA GLY A 104 6.63 -4.42 3.95
C GLY A 104 6.81 -2.98 4.43
N MET A 105 5.93 -2.09 3.99
CA MET A 105 5.91 -0.68 4.35
C MET A 105 5.77 -0.47 5.86
N MET A 106 4.85 -1.16 6.53
CA MET A 106 4.67 -1.02 7.98
C MET A 106 5.89 -1.51 8.77
N ASN A 107 6.49 -2.64 8.37
CA ASN A 107 7.75 -3.10 8.99
C ASN A 107 8.88 -2.08 8.83
N MET A 108 9.00 -1.49 7.63
CA MET A 108 10.00 -0.45 7.35
C MET A 108 9.78 0.78 8.23
N LEU A 109 8.56 1.34 8.25
CA LEU A 109 8.23 2.53 9.04
C LEU A 109 8.50 2.32 10.53
N MET A 110 8.13 1.16 11.08
CA MET A 110 8.37 0.86 12.49
C MET A 110 9.86 0.70 12.81
N LYS A 111 10.64 0.08 11.92
CA LYS A 111 12.09 -0.02 12.09
C LYS A 111 12.73 1.37 12.12
N THR A 112 12.38 2.22 11.16
CA THR A 112 12.86 3.61 11.09
C THR A 112 12.48 4.40 12.34
N ALA A 113 11.24 4.28 12.83
CA ALA A 113 10.79 4.92 14.06
C ALA A 113 11.60 4.47 15.29
N MET A 114 11.89 3.17 15.44
CA MET A 114 12.73 2.66 16.53
C MET A 114 14.17 3.18 16.46
N GLU A 115 14.74 3.28 15.25
CA GLU A 115 16.08 3.82 15.05
C GLU A 115 16.14 5.31 15.43
N ALA A 116 15.18 6.12 14.94
CA ALA A 116 15.08 7.54 15.27
C ALA A 116 14.91 7.77 16.77
N MET A 117 14.01 7.01 17.42
CA MET A 117 13.83 7.09 18.87
C MET A 117 15.10 6.71 19.64
N GLY A 118 15.79 5.66 19.23
CA GLY A 118 17.06 5.25 19.84
C GLY A 118 18.14 6.32 19.72
N GLN A 119 18.20 7.04 18.59
CA GLN A 119 19.11 8.16 18.39
C GLN A 119 18.75 9.35 19.27
N ALA A 120 17.46 9.73 19.33
CA ALA A 120 16.97 10.83 20.16
C ALA A 120 17.27 10.60 21.66
N LEU A 121 17.00 9.39 22.16
CA LEU A 121 17.28 9.05 23.56
C LEU A 121 18.80 9.08 23.87
N LYS A 122 19.64 8.68 22.91
CA LYS A 122 21.10 8.78 23.03
C LYS A 122 21.56 10.24 23.09
N GLN A 123 20.99 11.12 22.26
CA GLN A 123 21.29 12.55 22.26
C GLN A 123 20.83 13.25 23.55
N ALA A 124 19.74 12.76 24.17
CA ALA A 124 19.27 13.24 25.47
C ALA A 124 20.18 12.85 26.66
N GLY A 125 21.26 12.10 26.44
CA GLY A 125 22.24 11.76 27.48
C GLY A 125 21.77 10.69 28.47
N LEU A 126 20.77 9.88 28.11
CA LEU A 126 20.28 8.82 28.97
C LEU A 126 21.36 7.73 29.20
N PRO A 127 21.48 7.18 30.42
CA PRO A 127 22.40 6.08 30.70
C PRO A 127 22.15 4.87 29.79
N SER A 128 23.22 4.18 29.38
CA SER A 128 23.16 3.02 28.48
C SER A 128 22.24 1.90 28.98
N GLU A 129 22.20 1.67 30.29
CA GLU A 129 21.35 0.66 30.92
C GLU A 129 19.86 1.01 30.81
N MET A 130 19.52 2.29 31.04
CA MET A 130 18.15 2.80 30.87
C MET A 130 17.71 2.75 29.40
N LEU A 131 18.60 3.13 28.48
CA LEU A 131 18.38 3.00 27.04
C LEU A 131 18.09 1.54 26.62
N ALA A 132 18.84 0.58 27.16
CA ALA A 132 18.66 -0.83 26.85
C ALA A 132 17.31 -1.36 27.37
N ALA A 133 16.93 -0.99 28.60
CA ALA A 133 15.62 -1.37 29.16
C ALA A 133 14.46 -0.79 28.34
N MET A 134 14.49 0.51 28.02
CA MET A 134 13.47 1.17 27.20
C MET A 134 13.38 0.56 25.80
N ARG A 135 14.52 0.25 25.17
CA ARG A 135 14.56 -0.39 23.85
C ARG A 135 13.91 -1.77 23.88
N ASN A 136 14.16 -2.59 24.90
CA ASN A 136 13.60 -3.93 25.01
C ASN A 136 12.07 -3.90 25.18
N GLU A 137 11.57 -3.03 26.05
CA GLU A 137 10.14 -2.83 26.27
C GLU A 137 9.44 -2.36 24.99
N GLN A 138 9.97 -1.32 24.35
CA GLN A 138 9.43 -0.79 23.08
C GLN A 138 9.49 -1.83 21.96
N GLN A 139 10.56 -2.63 21.88
CA GLN A 139 10.66 -3.67 20.87
C GLN A 139 9.58 -4.74 21.08
N ALA A 140 9.22 -5.08 22.32
CA ALA A 140 8.14 -6.02 22.60
C ALA A 140 6.77 -5.45 22.20
N GLU A 141 6.48 -4.21 22.58
CA GLU A 141 5.26 -3.50 22.18
C GLU A 141 5.15 -3.38 20.65
N MET A 142 6.25 -3.03 19.98
CA MET A 142 6.32 -2.88 18.52
C MET A 142 6.08 -4.22 17.81
N LYS A 143 6.67 -5.32 18.32
CA LYS A 143 6.40 -6.66 17.79
C LYS A 143 4.94 -7.05 17.93
N GLN A 144 4.31 -6.73 19.06
CA GLN A 144 2.89 -6.97 19.27
C GLN A 144 2.03 -6.14 18.30
N MET A 145 2.35 -4.86 18.12
CA MET A 145 1.66 -3.99 17.17
C MET A 145 1.83 -4.50 15.72
N MET A 146 3.04 -4.87 15.30
CA MET A 146 3.28 -5.47 13.97
C MET A 146 2.46 -6.74 13.77
N LYS A 147 2.37 -7.59 14.80
CA LYS A 147 1.54 -8.80 14.73
C LYS A 147 0.08 -8.44 14.47
N GLN A 148 -0.48 -7.48 15.22
CA GLN A 148 -1.87 -7.05 15.04
C GLN A 148 -2.12 -6.44 13.66
N ILE A 149 -1.19 -5.62 13.14
CA ILE A 149 -1.29 -5.06 11.79
C ILE A 149 -1.25 -6.16 10.73
N ASN A 150 -0.31 -7.11 10.86
CA ASN A 150 -0.21 -8.24 9.94
C ASN A 150 -1.48 -9.10 9.97
N ASP A 151 -2.02 -9.38 11.16
CA ASP A 151 -3.27 -10.14 11.34
C ASP A 151 -4.45 -9.43 10.64
N ILE A 152 -4.57 -8.10 10.73
CA ILE A 152 -5.62 -7.34 10.01
C ILE A 152 -5.40 -7.36 8.49
N ILE A 153 -4.16 -7.20 8.02
CA ILE A 153 -3.87 -7.26 6.58
C ILE A 153 -4.22 -8.65 6.03
N ASP A 154 -3.89 -9.72 6.77
CA ASP A 154 -4.27 -11.09 6.41
C ASP A 154 -5.79 -11.29 6.44
N GLU A 155 -6.49 -10.71 7.42
CA GLU A 155 -7.95 -10.72 7.47
C GLU A 155 -8.57 -10.00 6.26
N MET A 156 -8.03 -8.85 5.84
CA MET A 156 -8.50 -8.13 4.66
C MET A 156 -8.32 -8.96 3.38
N LEU A 157 -7.15 -9.57 3.20
CA LEU A 157 -6.87 -10.43 2.05
C LEU A 157 -7.75 -11.69 2.05
N LYS A 158 -7.90 -12.33 3.21
CA LYS A 158 -8.78 -13.49 3.37
C LYS A 158 -10.23 -13.12 3.08
N GLY A 159 -10.72 -12.01 3.63
CA GLY A 159 -12.05 -11.50 3.35
C GLY A 159 -12.26 -11.15 1.89
N TYR A 160 -11.21 -10.71 1.18
CA TYR A 160 -11.24 -10.55 -0.27
C TYR A 160 -11.42 -11.89 -0.97
N GLN A 161 -10.63 -12.90 -0.61
CA GLN A 161 -10.69 -14.23 -1.22
C GLN A 161 -12.03 -14.93 -0.99
N GLU A 162 -12.60 -14.82 0.21
CA GLU A 162 -13.90 -15.41 0.56
C GLU A 162 -15.07 -14.75 -0.20
N ASN A 163 -14.94 -13.47 -0.55
CA ASN A 163 -15.97 -12.70 -1.26
C ASN A 163 -15.51 -12.24 -2.65
N LYS A 164 -14.62 -13.02 -3.28
CA LYS A 164 -13.88 -12.59 -4.48
C LYS A 164 -14.81 -12.17 -5.61
N ALA A 165 -15.79 -13.00 -5.95
CA ALA A 165 -16.69 -12.72 -7.07
C ALA A 165 -17.50 -11.43 -6.87
N GLU A 166 -18.01 -11.19 -5.65
CA GLU A 166 -18.76 -9.98 -5.33
C GLU A 166 -17.87 -8.73 -5.36
N ARG A 167 -16.68 -8.81 -4.76
CA ARG A 167 -15.73 -7.68 -4.71
C ARG A 167 -15.14 -7.35 -6.08
N ASP A 168 -14.81 -8.37 -6.87
CA ASP A 168 -14.36 -8.19 -8.24
C ASP A 168 -15.47 -7.54 -9.09
N ALA A 169 -16.72 -7.98 -8.95
CA ALA A 169 -17.84 -7.37 -9.68
C ALA A 169 -18.04 -5.90 -9.29
N LYS A 170 -17.99 -5.57 -7.98
CA LYS A 170 -18.06 -4.19 -7.48
C LYS A 170 -16.91 -3.32 -7.98
N ALA A 171 -15.69 -3.84 -7.94
CA ALA A 171 -14.52 -3.14 -8.44
C ALA A 171 -14.60 -2.94 -9.95
N PHE A 172 -15.05 -3.96 -10.70
CA PHE A 172 -15.25 -3.87 -12.13
C PHE A 172 -16.29 -2.81 -12.49
N GLU A 173 -17.48 -2.83 -11.86
CA GLU A 173 -18.54 -1.86 -12.11
C GLU A 173 -18.12 -0.42 -11.78
N LEU A 174 -17.30 -0.26 -10.73
CA LEU A 174 -16.72 1.03 -10.36
C LEU A 174 -15.78 1.57 -11.45
N LEU A 175 -14.97 0.70 -12.05
CA LEU A 175 -13.95 1.10 -13.02
C LEU A 175 -14.47 1.19 -14.45
N ASP A 176 -15.44 0.36 -14.84
CA ASP A 176 -16.10 0.39 -16.14
C ASP A 176 -17.07 1.58 -16.18
N THR A 177 -16.49 2.76 -16.40
CA THR A 177 -17.23 4.02 -16.45
C THR A 177 -18.04 4.14 -17.73
N LYS A 178 -17.59 3.50 -18.81
CA LYS A 178 -18.25 3.47 -20.12
C LYS A 178 -19.38 2.45 -20.20
N LYS A 179 -19.47 1.52 -19.25
CA LYS A 179 -20.46 0.44 -19.19
C LYS A 179 -20.44 -0.44 -20.43
N ASP A 180 -19.25 -0.67 -20.99
CA ASP A 180 -19.08 -1.51 -22.18
C ASP A 180 -18.72 -2.97 -21.83
N GLY A 181 -18.61 -3.28 -20.52
CA GLY A 181 -18.29 -4.61 -20.04
C GLY A 181 -16.81 -4.95 -20.13
N GLN A 182 -15.94 -3.96 -20.36
CA GLN A 182 -14.50 -4.09 -20.39
C GLN A 182 -13.84 -2.92 -19.64
N LEU A 183 -12.58 -3.09 -19.21
CA LEU A 183 -11.80 -2.00 -18.62
C LEU A 183 -10.79 -1.47 -19.61
N GLU A 184 -10.84 -0.18 -19.88
CA GLU A 184 -9.83 0.50 -20.67
C GLU A 184 -8.59 0.84 -19.83
N ARG A 185 -7.48 1.06 -20.53
CA ARG A 185 -6.19 1.39 -19.92
C ARG A 185 -6.28 2.60 -18.98
N ASP A 186 -6.96 3.65 -19.42
CA ASP A 186 -7.04 4.90 -18.66
C ASP A 186 -7.88 4.74 -17.37
N GLU A 187 -8.90 3.87 -17.41
CA GLU A 187 -9.70 3.53 -16.22
C GLU A 187 -8.85 2.81 -15.17
N VAL A 188 -7.99 1.88 -15.60
CA VAL A 188 -7.06 1.17 -14.72
C VAL A 188 -5.95 2.11 -14.20
N VAL A 189 -5.42 3.00 -15.03
CA VAL A 189 -4.43 4.00 -14.60
C VAL A 189 -5.01 4.90 -13.51
N ALA A 190 -6.19 5.45 -13.72
CA ALA A 190 -6.84 6.32 -12.75
C ALA A 190 -7.14 5.58 -11.43
N ALA A 191 -7.53 4.30 -11.50
CA ALA A 191 -7.75 3.44 -10.33
C ALA A 191 -6.48 3.13 -9.52
N LEU A 192 -5.31 3.10 -10.16
CA LEU A 192 -4.04 2.79 -9.50
C LEU A 192 -3.21 4.03 -9.18
N MET A 193 -3.62 5.24 -9.60
CA MET A 193 -2.91 6.45 -9.19
C MET A 193 -3.11 6.72 -7.68
N PRO A 194 -2.03 6.72 -6.87
CA PRO A 194 -2.15 6.87 -5.43
C PRO A 194 -2.70 8.25 -5.07
N ASN A 195 -3.29 8.35 -3.87
CA ASN A 195 -3.83 9.60 -3.32
C ASN A 195 -4.95 10.24 -4.14
N THR A 196 -5.63 9.47 -4.99
CA THR A 196 -6.84 9.89 -5.72
C THR A 196 -8.10 9.29 -5.09
N GLU A 197 -9.25 9.95 -5.26
CA GLU A 197 -10.54 9.42 -4.80
C GLU A 197 -10.87 8.06 -5.47
N GLN A 198 -10.53 7.92 -6.76
CA GLN A 198 -10.77 6.69 -7.51
C GLN A 198 -9.93 5.53 -7.00
N ASN A 199 -8.67 5.75 -6.65
CA ASN A 199 -7.83 4.71 -6.05
C ASN A 199 -8.35 4.26 -4.67
N GLN A 200 -8.80 5.21 -3.84
CA GLN A 200 -9.42 4.88 -2.57
C GLN A 200 -10.70 4.05 -2.78
N ALA A 201 -11.58 4.50 -3.66
CA ALA A 201 -12.82 3.78 -4.00
C ALA A 201 -12.54 2.36 -4.53
N PHE A 202 -11.52 2.21 -5.37
CA PHE A 202 -11.08 0.90 -5.88
C PHE A 202 -10.60 -0.02 -4.77
N MET A 203 -9.73 0.46 -3.87
CA MET A 203 -9.30 -0.33 -2.70
C MET A 203 -10.48 -0.73 -1.81
N TYR A 204 -11.43 0.19 -1.57
CA TYR A 204 -12.65 -0.10 -0.81
C TYR A 204 -13.53 -1.14 -1.48
N ALA A 205 -13.68 -1.11 -2.81
CA ALA A 205 -14.44 -2.10 -3.57
C ALA A 205 -13.83 -3.51 -3.43
N LEU A 206 -12.50 -3.59 -3.38
CA LEU A 206 -11.78 -4.83 -3.07
C LEU A 206 -11.79 -5.19 -1.56
N GLY A 207 -12.40 -4.35 -0.73
CA GLY A 207 -12.54 -4.50 0.72
C GLY A 207 -11.26 -4.30 1.52
N PHE A 208 -10.34 -3.49 1.00
CA PHE A 208 -9.20 -2.95 1.72
C PHE A 208 -9.56 -1.56 2.26
N ASP A 209 -9.70 -1.46 3.59
CA ASP A 209 -10.02 -0.21 4.28
C ASP A 209 -8.79 0.25 5.09
N PRO A 210 -8.06 1.28 4.63
CA PRO A 210 -6.89 1.81 5.34
C PRO A 210 -7.18 2.21 6.80
N ARG A 211 -8.42 2.62 7.10
CA ARG A 211 -8.84 3.04 8.45
C ARG A 211 -8.89 1.89 9.45
N LYS A 212 -8.87 0.63 8.99
CA LYS A 212 -8.71 -0.53 9.89
C LYS A 212 -7.31 -0.57 10.50
N ILE A 213 -6.29 -0.22 9.72
CA ILE A 213 -4.89 -0.16 10.17
C ILE A 213 -4.71 1.03 11.12
N GLU A 214 -5.22 2.20 10.75
CA GLU A 214 -5.14 3.42 11.57
C GLU A 214 -5.75 3.24 12.97
N ARG A 215 -6.89 2.56 13.07
CA ARG A 215 -7.54 2.27 14.35
C ARG A 215 -6.69 1.39 15.28
N ILE A 216 -5.84 0.51 14.75
CA ILE A 216 -4.87 -0.21 15.60
C ILE A 216 -3.82 0.76 16.11
N ALA A 217 -3.21 1.54 15.22
CA ALA A 217 -2.16 2.48 15.59
C ALA A 217 -2.62 3.44 16.70
N GLN A 218 -3.86 3.94 16.60
CA GLN A 218 -4.47 4.79 17.62
C GLN A 218 -4.74 4.06 18.94
N LYS A 219 -5.23 2.80 18.92
CA LYS A 219 -5.45 2.02 20.15
C LYS A 219 -4.16 1.76 20.93
N VAL A 220 -3.07 1.53 20.21
CA VAL A 220 -1.74 1.33 20.82
C VAL A 220 -1.24 2.63 21.46
N GLN A 221 -1.46 3.78 20.81
CA GLN A 221 -1.07 5.09 21.36
C GLN A 221 -1.97 5.54 22.54
N GLY A 222 -3.27 5.28 22.47
CA GLY A 222 -4.26 5.71 23.49
C GLY A 222 -4.41 4.80 24.70
N GLY A 223 -3.78 3.62 24.70
CA GLY A 223 -3.78 2.67 25.82
C GLY A 223 -2.79 2.99 26.94
N ARG A 224 -2.06 4.11 26.86
CA ARG A 224 -1.17 4.60 27.92
C ARG A 224 -1.87 5.68 28.74
N PHE A 225 -2.64 5.27 29.73
CA PHE A 225 -3.04 6.07 30.89
C PHE A 225 -3.08 5.20 32.14
#